data_AF-A0A642PQT8-F1
#
_entry.id   AF-A0A642PQT8-F1
#
_cell.length_a   1.000
_cell.length_b   1.000
_cell.length_c   1.000
_cell.angle_alpha   90.00
_cell.angle_beta   90.00
_cell.angle_gamma   90.00
#
_symmetry.space_group_name_H-M   'P 1'
#
loop_
_entity.id
_entity.type
_entity.pdbx_description
1 polymer ?
#
loop_
_entity_poly.entity_id
_entity_poly.type
_entity_poly.pdbx_seq_one_letter_code
_entity_poly.pdbx_strand_id
1 'polypeptide(L)'
;MRNDLLFIDGELVDLDDSTKITLNYKSNLFTDLSKIVSNNSYTIKLPKTVRNQRIIKHSDLPACITDYPRKFHSARYFRNGIEIIPNGKAVFMSGSDSFEIALTWGNISLLSGIVEDDKTLNDLKDSYPEYYIIWKREISNYQDSANFIISDMNMGIRNYDTKNYIHPCVRASWILERISRDSGINFLFPANIIDNLISKLLVPMLTKKGKGEDDNNQFGISYEYDNGTRPNHNYGYVLSALASTYKKTDYLETVGLYKNKYEGMKILKNNTKIHIRGRMFFDFTGSTMPNPRFVAYKVVDGAAEEVFSVSYIDLENKGSQTWFVSFEYDDYTTVLSAGDVIYFSFADTGFFTNNWGITTFVVGLLAFTEETSVFEDGVSDGYFPIISNLPSVKQIDFLKALASMSGTFAVVKDKATIQFVSMDEVISNKSKALNWTRKVIASYPENKPKTISFSLDGFAQKNMYKWKEDDSVSGSYDGYIYVDDETIEVSKDSVTLPLAATEMRVDKAYIPLYEYGDNDEVGKLGKVEPRILLEMNNNGKSKATFNGLGWSTLLDRNYQSYKKVVRNPVIITERISISDIDLKELDVKVPVYLGQYGRYYALISVKSEDTGVCECKLLQLEV
;
A
#
# COMPACT_ATOMS: atom_id res chain seq x y z
N MET A 1 31.85 38.35 -4.97
CA MET A 1 31.86 37.40 -3.83
C MET A 1 30.78 36.38 -4.10
N ARG A 2 31.12 35.08 -4.02
CA ARG A 2 30.16 34.00 -4.19
C ARG A 2 29.32 33.91 -2.91
N ASN A 3 28.03 34.23 -2.99
CA ASN A 3 27.10 34.22 -1.84
C ASN A 3 26.37 32.88 -1.75
N ASP A 4 27.11 31.78 -1.91
CA ASP A 4 26.59 30.42 -1.92
C ASP A 4 26.90 29.75 -0.58
N LEU A 5 25.92 29.07 0.01
CA LEU A 5 26.11 28.28 1.23
C LEU A 5 25.47 26.90 1.03
N LEU A 6 26.26 25.84 1.26
CA LEU A 6 25.79 24.46 1.25
C LEU A 6 25.91 23.90 2.65
N PHE A 7 24.83 23.32 3.16
CA PHE A 7 24.82 22.60 4.43
C PHE A 7 24.52 21.13 4.19
N ILE A 8 25.29 20.24 4.82
CA ILE A 8 25.06 18.79 4.83
C ILE A 8 24.97 18.34 6.28
N ASP A 9 23.90 17.63 6.63
CA ASP A 9 23.57 17.23 8.01
C ASP A 9 23.62 18.38 9.03
N GLY A 10 23.26 19.58 8.57
CA GLY A 10 23.28 20.82 9.37
C GLY A 10 24.64 21.51 9.47
N GLU A 11 25.71 20.89 8.97
CA GLU A 11 27.06 21.45 8.96
C GLU A 11 27.32 22.24 7.67
N LEU A 12 27.85 23.47 7.79
CA LEU A 12 28.25 24.27 6.64
C LEU A 12 29.47 23.66 5.96
N VAL A 13 29.39 23.45 4.65
CA VAL A 13 30.42 22.89 3.78
C VAL A 13 31.30 24.03 3.25
N ASP A 14 32.61 23.82 3.20
CA ASP A 14 33.52 24.76 2.57
C ASP A 14 33.43 24.65 1.04
N LEU A 15 33.22 25.79 0.37
CA LEU A 15 33.17 25.92 -1.09
C LEU A 15 34.34 26.78 -1.56
N ASP A 16 34.95 26.45 -2.69
CA ASP A 16 35.99 27.27 -3.32
C ASP A 16 35.50 27.94 -4.63
N ASP A 17 36.34 28.78 -5.23
CA ASP A 17 36.02 29.47 -6.48
C ASP A 17 35.81 28.50 -7.66
N SER A 18 36.37 27.29 -7.59
CA SER A 18 36.23 26.25 -8.61
C SER A 18 34.93 25.43 -8.48
N THR A 19 34.30 25.45 -7.30
CA THR A 19 33.16 24.62 -6.93
C THR A 19 31.89 25.08 -7.64
N LYS A 20 31.56 24.52 -8.81
CA LYS A 20 30.33 24.88 -9.53
C LYS A 20 29.14 24.06 -9.06
N ILE A 21 28.05 24.74 -8.69
CA ILE A 21 26.78 24.11 -8.33
C ILE A 21 25.76 24.38 -9.43
N THR A 22 25.63 23.43 -10.35
CA THR A 22 24.63 23.49 -11.42
C THR A 22 23.40 22.72 -11.00
N LEU A 23 22.26 23.41 -10.99
CA LEU A 23 20.97 22.83 -10.63
C LEU A 23 20.19 22.43 -11.89
N ASN A 24 19.41 21.36 -11.80
CA ASN A 24 18.60 20.85 -12.88
C ASN A 24 17.18 20.59 -12.36
N TYR A 25 16.28 21.49 -12.71
CA TYR A 25 14.86 21.37 -12.44
C TYR A 25 14.22 20.56 -13.55
N LYS A 26 13.44 19.54 -13.20
CA LYS A 26 12.77 18.67 -14.15
C LYS A 26 11.26 18.74 -13.97
N SER A 27 10.55 18.86 -15.07
CA SER A 27 9.10 18.76 -15.10
C SER A 27 8.69 17.31 -15.34
N ASN A 28 7.79 16.81 -14.50
CA ASN A 28 7.21 15.47 -14.65
C ASN A 28 5.89 15.47 -15.44
N LEU A 29 5.50 16.61 -16.03
CA LEU A 29 4.26 16.76 -16.81
C LEU A 29 4.24 15.94 -18.12
N PHE A 30 5.37 15.36 -18.52
CA PHE A 30 5.55 14.59 -19.75
C PHE A 30 6.26 13.24 -19.50
N THR A 31 6.35 12.83 -18.24
CA THR A 31 7.01 11.58 -17.84
C THR A 31 6.01 10.62 -17.23
N ASP A 32 6.24 9.32 -17.44
CA ASP A 32 5.53 8.27 -16.71
C ASP A 32 5.79 8.43 -15.19
N LEU A 33 4.80 8.09 -14.37
CA LEU A 33 4.91 8.15 -12.92
C LEU A 33 6.02 7.22 -12.38
N SER A 34 6.36 6.15 -13.10
CA SER A 34 7.54 5.30 -12.82
C SER A 34 8.88 5.98 -13.08
N LYS A 35 8.85 7.05 -13.88
CA LYS A 35 9.97 7.91 -14.26
C LYS A 35 9.82 9.31 -13.68
N ILE A 36 9.06 9.48 -12.59
CA ILE A 36 9.10 10.73 -11.82
C ILE A 36 10.57 10.97 -11.52
N VAL A 37 11.10 12.08 -12.01
CA VAL A 37 12.48 12.47 -11.70
C VAL A 37 12.43 13.58 -10.68
N SER A 38 13.23 13.44 -9.63
CA SER A 38 13.53 14.57 -8.76
C SER A 38 14.36 15.59 -9.51
N ASN A 39 14.26 16.84 -9.09
CA ASN A 39 15.28 17.82 -9.41
C ASN A 39 16.62 17.31 -8.84
N ASN A 40 17.69 17.61 -9.55
CA ASN A 40 19.02 17.18 -9.12
C ASN A 40 20.08 18.24 -9.39
N SER A 41 21.22 18.12 -8.72
CA SER A 41 22.42 18.84 -9.13
C SER A 41 23.23 17.96 -10.06
N TYR A 42 24.05 18.61 -10.88
CA TYR A 42 25.24 17.94 -11.41
C TYR A 42 26.22 17.64 -10.27
N THR A 43 27.23 16.82 -10.54
CA THR A 43 28.30 16.54 -9.58
C THR A 43 28.93 17.84 -9.08
N ILE A 44 28.78 18.09 -7.78
CA ILE A 44 29.41 19.18 -7.06
C ILE A 44 30.77 18.67 -6.59
N LYS A 45 31.83 19.37 -6.99
CA LYS A 45 33.20 19.08 -6.57
C LYS A 45 33.58 20.00 -5.43
N LEU A 46 33.71 19.44 -4.23
CA LEU A 46 34.06 20.17 -3.03
C LEU A 46 35.57 20.04 -2.73
N PRO A 47 36.19 21.09 -2.18
CA PRO A 47 37.60 21.05 -1.78
C PRO A 47 37.82 20.08 -0.61
N LYS A 48 39.02 19.49 -0.55
CA LYS A 48 39.45 18.56 0.51
C LYS A 48 39.92 19.30 1.76
N THR A 49 39.09 20.19 2.30
CA THR A 49 39.40 20.88 3.56
C THR A 49 39.23 19.93 4.75
N VAL A 50 39.90 20.23 5.86
CA VAL A 50 39.75 19.47 7.12
C VAL A 50 38.29 19.42 7.57
N ARG A 51 37.55 20.51 7.37
CA ARG A 51 36.13 20.58 7.71
C ARG A 51 35.31 19.64 6.83
N ASN A 52 35.49 19.68 5.51
CA ASN A 52 34.76 18.81 4.59
C ASN A 52 35.09 17.33 4.84
N GLN A 53 36.36 17.00 5.14
CA GLN A 53 36.79 15.67 5.56
C GLN A 53 36.04 15.19 6.81
N ARG A 54 35.90 16.06 7.82
CA ARG A 54 35.13 15.75 9.03
C ARG A 54 33.65 15.51 8.72
N ILE A 55 33.03 16.35 7.89
CA ILE A 55 31.61 16.23 7.50
C ILE A 55 31.36 14.87 6.84
N ILE A 56 32.23 14.46 5.91
CA ILE A 56 32.12 13.13 5.27
C ILE A 56 32.65 11.98 6.13
N LYS A 57 32.97 12.22 7.41
CA LYS A 57 33.54 11.23 8.35
C LYS A 57 34.78 10.51 7.79
N HIS A 58 35.62 11.24 7.07
CA HIS A 58 36.84 10.73 6.42
C HIS A 58 36.57 9.52 5.48
N SER A 59 35.39 9.49 4.84
CA SER A 59 35.02 8.43 3.88
C SER A 59 35.96 8.32 2.67
N ASP A 60 36.82 9.31 2.47
CA ASP A 60 37.86 9.31 1.45
C ASP A 60 39.07 8.42 1.80
N LEU A 61 39.21 8.02 3.06
CA LEU A 61 40.30 7.17 3.52
C LEU A 61 39.88 5.69 3.56
N PRO A 62 40.62 4.77 2.91
CA PRO A 62 40.30 3.34 2.94
C PRO A 62 40.29 2.72 4.33
N ALA A 63 41.04 3.31 5.28
CA ALA A 63 41.12 2.85 6.65
C ALA A 63 39.89 3.22 7.50
N CYS A 64 39.03 4.13 7.03
CA CYS A 64 37.87 4.58 7.78
C CYS A 64 36.67 3.68 7.52
N ILE A 65 36.12 3.10 8.59
CA ILE A 65 34.89 2.29 8.54
C ILE A 65 33.72 3.24 8.82
N THR A 66 32.96 3.57 7.78
CA THR A 66 31.81 4.49 7.86
C THR A 66 30.73 4.10 6.86
N ASP A 67 29.48 4.29 7.26
CA ASP A 67 28.29 4.08 6.43
C ASP A 67 27.95 5.32 5.58
N TYR A 68 28.69 6.42 5.75
CA TYR A 68 28.37 7.72 5.16
C TYR A 68 28.19 7.67 3.63
N PRO A 69 29.04 7.01 2.82
CA PRO A 69 28.82 6.92 1.37
C PRO A 69 27.59 6.11 0.94
N ARG A 70 26.99 5.33 1.86
CA ARG A 70 25.95 4.33 1.56
C ARG A 70 24.55 4.78 1.97
N LYS A 71 24.38 6.03 2.37
CA LYS A 71 23.09 6.60 2.77
C LYS A 71 22.91 8.02 2.23
N PHE A 72 21.66 8.46 2.24
CA PHE A 72 21.32 9.85 1.96
C PHE A 72 21.58 10.72 3.20
N HIS A 73 22.04 11.94 2.95
CA HIS A 73 22.28 12.97 3.97
C HIS A 73 21.35 14.16 3.77
N SER A 74 20.97 14.85 4.83
CA SER A 74 20.12 16.03 4.72
C SER A 74 20.92 17.18 4.11
N ALA A 75 20.38 17.89 3.12
CA ALA A 75 21.07 18.97 2.43
C ALA A 75 20.24 20.25 2.30
N ARG A 76 20.88 21.40 2.49
CA ARG A 76 20.29 22.72 2.24
C ARG A 76 21.23 23.57 1.41
N TYR A 77 20.72 24.26 0.39
CA TYR A 77 21.53 25.12 -0.48
C TYR A 77 20.93 26.51 -0.59
N PHE A 78 21.79 27.50 -0.34
CA PHE A 78 21.49 28.92 -0.47
C PHE A 78 22.33 29.51 -1.59
N ARG A 79 21.72 30.38 -2.38
CA ARG A 79 22.38 31.17 -3.42
C ARG A 79 21.91 32.60 -3.30
N ASN A 80 22.84 33.55 -3.22
CA ASN A 80 22.55 34.98 -3.08
C ASN A 80 21.58 35.32 -1.92
N GLY A 81 21.71 34.59 -0.80
CA GLY A 81 20.85 34.77 0.38
C GLY A 81 19.47 34.13 0.29
N ILE A 82 19.13 33.47 -0.83
CA ILE A 82 17.87 32.78 -1.04
C ILE A 82 18.09 31.28 -0.82
N GLU A 83 17.27 30.67 0.03
CA GLU A 83 17.25 29.21 0.20
C GLU A 83 16.58 28.57 -1.03
N ILE A 84 17.40 28.07 -1.95
CA ILE A 84 16.98 27.43 -3.20
C ILE A 84 16.53 25.99 -2.94
N ILE A 85 17.28 25.26 -2.12
CA ILE A 85 16.98 23.86 -1.77
C ILE A 85 16.79 23.79 -0.25
N PRO A 86 15.54 23.77 0.26
CA PRO A 86 15.28 23.70 1.69
C PRO A 86 15.30 22.28 2.29
N ASN A 87 15.00 21.25 1.50
CA ASN A 87 14.91 19.86 1.95
C ASN A 87 15.54 18.90 0.92
N GLY A 88 16.82 19.10 0.59
CA GLY A 88 17.53 18.22 -0.33
C GLY A 88 18.02 16.94 0.34
N LYS A 89 18.25 15.90 -0.45
CA LYS A 89 19.09 14.75 -0.08
C LYS A 89 20.43 14.86 -0.81
N ALA A 90 21.54 14.75 -0.08
CA ALA A 90 22.90 14.65 -0.63
C ALA A 90 23.37 13.20 -0.65
N VAL A 91 24.12 12.82 -1.69
CA VAL A 91 24.84 11.54 -1.78
C VAL A 91 26.31 11.83 -2.05
N PHE A 92 27.18 11.21 -1.25
CA PHE A 92 28.63 11.22 -1.50
C PHE A 92 28.99 10.10 -2.47
N MET A 93 29.67 10.43 -3.55
CA MET A 93 29.97 9.50 -4.65
C MET A 93 31.43 9.06 -4.66
N SER A 94 32.37 10.00 -4.55
CA SER A 94 33.80 9.72 -4.62
C SER A 94 34.62 10.79 -3.90
N GLY A 95 35.87 10.46 -3.55
CA GLY A 95 36.77 11.37 -2.82
C GLY A 95 38.23 11.37 -3.28
N SER A 96 38.48 11.00 -4.54
CA SER A 96 39.84 10.92 -5.10
C SER A 96 40.51 12.30 -5.17
N ASP A 97 40.21 13.07 -6.21
CA ASP A 97 40.82 14.38 -6.48
C ASP A 97 40.07 15.52 -5.77
N SER A 98 38.76 15.37 -5.61
CA SER A 98 37.85 16.26 -4.90
C SER A 98 36.75 15.43 -4.23
N PHE A 99 36.01 15.98 -3.28
CA PHE A 99 34.82 15.30 -2.78
C PHE A 99 33.65 15.55 -3.72
N GLU A 100 33.17 14.47 -4.33
CA GLU A 100 32.07 14.51 -5.30
C GLU A 100 30.75 14.21 -4.61
N ILE A 101 29.84 15.18 -4.68
CA ILE A 101 28.49 15.09 -4.09
C ILE A 101 27.44 15.41 -5.15
N ALA A 102 26.29 14.74 -5.07
CA ALA A 102 25.11 15.09 -5.85
C ALA A 102 23.94 15.39 -4.90
N LEU A 103 23.12 16.39 -5.26
CA LEU A 103 21.91 16.76 -4.55
C LEU A 103 20.67 16.29 -5.32
N THR A 104 19.62 15.89 -4.60
CA THR A 104 18.29 15.59 -5.16
C THR A 104 17.20 16.23 -4.31
N TRP A 105 16.14 16.75 -4.93
CA TRP A 105 14.99 17.33 -4.24
C TRP A 105 13.71 17.26 -5.09
N GLY A 106 12.53 17.41 -4.47
CA GLY A 106 11.24 17.40 -5.16
C GLY A 106 10.51 16.05 -5.09
N ASN A 107 10.00 15.55 -6.21
CA ASN A 107 8.93 14.54 -6.21
C ASN A 107 9.36 13.19 -5.60
N ILE A 108 10.50 12.60 -5.99
CA ILE A 108 10.93 11.30 -5.44
C ILE A 108 11.32 11.43 -3.97
N SER A 109 11.83 12.58 -3.53
CA SER A 109 12.18 12.74 -2.11
C SER A 109 10.96 12.65 -1.18
N LEU A 110 9.77 13.03 -1.66
CA LEU A 110 8.53 12.82 -0.90
C LEU A 110 8.05 11.37 -1.01
N LEU A 111 8.07 10.79 -2.20
CA LEU A 111 7.61 9.41 -2.42
C LEU A 111 8.58 8.35 -1.90
N SER A 112 9.77 8.71 -1.41
CA SER A 112 10.81 7.74 -1.09
C SER A 112 10.34 6.70 -0.06
N GLY A 113 9.58 7.11 0.96
CA GLY A 113 9.02 6.16 1.93
C GLY A 113 8.06 5.14 1.30
N ILE A 114 7.27 5.52 0.30
CA ILE A 114 6.35 4.61 -0.39
C ILE A 114 7.11 3.70 -1.37
N VAL A 115 8.17 4.22 -2.00
CA VAL A 115 8.96 3.49 -2.99
C VAL A 115 9.95 2.52 -2.33
N GLU A 116 10.61 2.92 -1.25
CA GLU A 116 11.63 2.14 -0.55
C GLU A 116 11.02 1.00 0.29
N ASP A 117 9.84 1.22 0.88
CA ASP A 117 9.17 0.22 1.72
C ASP A 117 8.64 -0.99 0.93
N ASP A 118 8.54 -0.87 -0.40
CA ASP A 118 8.00 -1.86 -1.33
C ASP A 118 6.63 -2.48 -0.94
N LYS A 119 5.85 -1.74 -0.15
CA LYS A 119 4.59 -2.20 0.42
C LYS A 119 3.52 -2.41 -0.65
N THR A 120 2.75 -3.47 -0.47
CA THR A 120 1.54 -3.77 -1.24
C THR A 120 0.30 -3.18 -0.56
N LEU A 121 -0.86 -3.26 -1.23
CA LEU A 121 -2.13 -2.83 -0.64
C LEU A 121 -2.51 -3.69 0.59
N ASN A 122 -2.00 -4.92 0.68
CA ASN A 122 -2.26 -5.82 1.81
C ASN A 122 -1.37 -5.51 3.02
N ASP A 123 -0.39 -4.63 2.86
CA ASP A 123 0.49 -4.13 3.92
C ASP A 123 0.02 -2.75 4.44
N LEU A 124 -1.15 -2.29 4.00
CA LEU A 124 -1.79 -1.10 4.57
C LEU A 124 -2.04 -1.33 6.06
N LYS A 125 -1.85 -0.28 6.87
CA LYS A 125 -2.06 -0.38 8.32
C LYS A 125 -3.53 -0.67 8.60
N ASP A 126 -3.76 -1.78 9.28
CA ASP A 126 -5.07 -2.10 9.82
C ASP A 126 -5.37 -1.26 11.07
N SER A 127 -6.64 -1.14 11.43
CA SER A 127 -7.07 -0.47 12.67
C SER A 127 -7.46 -1.48 13.74
N TYR A 128 -7.66 -1.00 14.97
CA TYR A 128 -8.41 -1.73 16.00
C TYR A 128 -9.68 -0.93 16.37
N PRO A 129 -10.89 -1.48 16.20
CA PRO A 129 -11.19 -2.77 15.56
C PRO A 129 -10.77 -2.80 14.07
N GLU A 130 -10.54 -4.02 13.56
CA GLU A 130 -10.07 -4.26 12.19
C GLU A 130 -11.07 -3.81 11.12
N TYR A 131 -10.58 -3.47 9.92
CA TYR A 131 -11.47 -3.16 8.80
C TYR A 131 -12.09 -4.44 8.24
N TYR A 132 -13.42 -4.52 8.27
CA TYR A 132 -14.18 -5.63 7.72
C TYR A 132 -15.46 -5.18 7.03
N ILE A 133 -16.01 -6.08 6.22
CA ILE A 133 -17.39 -6.04 5.78
C ILE A 133 -18.06 -7.36 6.13
N ILE A 134 -19.36 -7.26 6.35
CA ILE A 134 -20.22 -8.43 6.42
C ILE A 134 -20.52 -8.92 5.00
N TRP A 135 -19.99 -10.09 4.65
CA TRP A 135 -20.14 -10.73 3.35
C TRP A 135 -21.50 -11.41 3.22
N LYS A 136 -22.36 -10.76 2.44
CA LYS A 136 -23.78 -11.10 2.30
C LYS A 136 -24.22 -11.06 0.84
N ARG A 137 -25.38 -11.66 0.55
CA ARG A 137 -25.96 -11.67 -0.82
C ARG A 137 -26.51 -10.34 -1.28
N GLU A 138 -26.90 -9.48 -0.32
CA GLU A 138 -27.57 -8.23 -0.63
C GLU A 138 -26.62 -7.26 -1.35
N ILE A 139 -27.06 -6.79 -2.52
CA ILE A 139 -26.35 -5.74 -3.26
C ILE A 139 -26.52 -4.39 -2.57
N SER A 140 -25.40 -3.70 -2.36
CA SER A 140 -25.34 -2.36 -1.78
C SER A 140 -26.07 -1.32 -2.64
N ASN A 141 -26.51 -0.22 -2.01
CA ASN A 141 -27.10 0.89 -2.73
C ASN A 141 -26.03 1.62 -3.56
N TYR A 142 -26.44 2.18 -4.70
CA TYR A 142 -25.56 2.94 -5.57
C TYR A 142 -25.07 4.22 -4.88
N GLN A 143 -23.75 4.44 -4.92
CA GLN A 143 -23.08 5.56 -4.25
C GLN A 143 -23.46 5.71 -2.77
N ASP A 144 -23.62 4.56 -2.10
CA ASP A 144 -23.61 4.53 -0.64
C ASP A 144 -22.29 5.11 -0.12
N SER A 145 -22.38 5.84 0.98
CA SER A 145 -21.24 6.39 1.73
C SER A 145 -20.29 5.33 2.29
N ALA A 146 -20.71 4.05 2.26
CA ALA A 146 -19.89 2.92 2.63
C ALA A 146 -18.64 2.78 1.73
N ASN A 147 -17.49 2.55 2.36
CA ASN A 147 -16.20 2.33 1.67
C ASN A 147 -16.05 0.92 1.10
N PHE A 148 -16.78 -0.04 1.69
CA PHE A 148 -16.79 -1.45 1.32
C PHE A 148 -18.21 -1.80 0.93
N ILE A 149 -18.40 -2.43 -0.23
CA ILE A 149 -19.74 -2.68 -0.79
C ILE A 149 -19.82 -4.04 -1.47
N ILE A 150 -21.03 -4.58 -1.60
CA ILE A 150 -21.33 -5.68 -2.51
C ILE A 150 -21.92 -5.07 -3.78
N SER A 151 -21.21 -5.18 -4.90
CA SER A 151 -21.66 -4.63 -6.18
C SER A 151 -22.01 -5.75 -7.14
N ASP A 152 -23.16 -5.62 -7.82
CA ASP A 152 -23.64 -6.64 -8.74
C ASP A 152 -22.65 -6.87 -9.91
N MET A 153 -22.13 -8.09 -10.02
CA MET A 153 -21.20 -8.53 -11.05
C MET A 153 -21.28 -10.05 -11.25
N ASN A 154 -20.80 -10.53 -12.38
CA ASN A 154 -20.77 -11.96 -12.67
C ASN A 154 -19.40 -12.55 -12.28
N MET A 155 -19.36 -13.30 -11.18
CA MET A 155 -18.13 -13.93 -10.69
C MET A 155 -17.94 -15.39 -11.16
N GLY A 156 -18.67 -15.82 -12.19
CA GLY A 156 -18.69 -17.22 -12.64
C GLY A 156 -19.57 -18.14 -11.78
N ILE A 157 -20.25 -17.61 -10.76
CA ILE A 157 -21.12 -18.37 -9.86
C ILE A 157 -22.32 -18.91 -10.63
N ARG A 158 -22.56 -20.22 -10.55
CA ARG A 158 -23.68 -20.90 -11.23
C ARG A 158 -24.98 -20.69 -10.44
N ASN A 159 -26.12 -20.71 -11.14
CA ASN A 159 -27.43 -20.50 -10.50
C ASN A 159 -27.78 -21.55 -9.42
N TYR A 160 -27.24 -22.76 -9.55
CA TYR A 160 -27.42 -23.83 -8.55
C TYR A 160 -26.43 -23.73 -7.39
N ASP A 161 -25.41 -22.88 -7.47
CA ASP A 161 -24.44 -22.68 -6.41
C ASP A 161 -25.05 -21.79 -5.33
N THR A 162 -25.45 -22.44 -4.23
CA THR A 162 -26.09 -21.78 -3.09
C THR A 162 -25.09 -21.38 -2.01
N LYS A 163 -23.78 -21.61 -2.20
CA LYS A 163 -22.75 -21.36 -1.18
C LYS A 163 -21.78 -20.23 -1.55
N ASN A 164 -21.52 -19.99 -2.83
CA ASN A 164 -20.61 -18.92 -3.27
C ASN A 164 -21.34 -17.61 -3.57
N TYR A 165 -20.84 -16.52 -3.01
CA TYR A 165 -21.45 -15.19 -3.10
C TYR A 165 -20.53 -14.25 -3.88
N ILE A 166 -21.10 -13.15 -4.39
CA ILE A 166 -20.31 -12.07 -4.99
C ILE A 166 -19.38 -11.51 -3.92
N HIS A 167 -18.09 -11.44 -4.22
CA HIS A 167 -17.09 -10.92 -3.30
C HIS A 167 -17.27 -9.41 -3.11
N PRO A 168 -16.94 -8.88 -1.92
CA PRO A 168 -17.03 -7.45 -1.70
C PRO A 168 -15.98 -6.68 -2.50
N CYS A 169 -16.25 -5.40 -2.68
CA CYS A 169 -15.39 -4.43 -3.34
C CYS A 169 -14.99 -3.32 -2.37
N VAL A 170 -13.80 -2.78 -2.57
CA VAL A 170 -13.31 -1.59 -1.88
C VAL A 170 -13.30 -0.42 -2.84
N ARG A 171 -13.78 0.75 -2.40
CA ARG A 171 -13.68 1.98 -3.20
C ARG A 171 -12.22 2.42 -3.34
N ALA A 172 -11.79 2.75 -4.55
CA ALA A 172 -10.41 3.20 -4.80
C ALA A 172 -10.07 4.49 -4.04
N SER A 173 -11.05 5.36 -3.80
CA SER A 173 -10.91 6.56 -2.97
C SER A 173 -10.50 6.25 -1.53
N TRP A 174 -11.04 5.18 -0.95
CA TRP A 174 -10.67 4.75 0.40
C TRP A 174 -9.23 4.22 0.43
N ILE A 175 -8.84 3.42 -0.57
CA ILE A 175 -7.45 2.93 -0.68
C ILE A 175 -6.47 4.10 -0.81
N LEU A 176 -6.78 5.08 -1.67
CA LEU A 176 -5.98 6.30 -1.83
C LEU A 176 -5.84 7.07 -0.51
N GLU A 177 -6.93 7.22 0.24
CA GLU A 177 -6.93 7.85 1.56
C GLU A 177 -6.06 7.06 2.56
N ARG A 178 -6.12 5.73 2.57
CA ARG A 178 -5.30 4.90 3.45
C ARG A 178 -3.81 5.04 3.14
N ILE A 179 -3.42 4.96 1.86
CA ILE A 179 -2.02 5.19 1.44
C ILE A 179 -1.56 6.58 1.89
N SER A 180 -2.42 7.59 1.74
CA SER A 180 -2.13 8.96 2.19
C SER A 180 -1.87 9.05 3.69
N ARG A 181 -2.74 8.44 4.51
CA ARG A 181 -2.61 8.42 5.98
C ARG A 181 -1.38 7.66 6.45
N ASP A 182 -1.10 6.50 5.85
CA ASP A 182 0.01 5.64 6.27
C ASP A 182 1.37 6.22 5.93
N SER A 183 1.47 6.92 4.79
CA SER A 183 2.69 7.60 4.33
C SER A 183 2.86 9.01 4.89
N GLY A 184 1.80 9.65 5.37
CA GLY A 184 1.80 11.06 5.76
C GLY A 184 1.86 12.03 4.56
N ILE A 185 1.60 11.55 3.34
CA ILE A 185 1.62 12.33 2.10
C ILE A 185 0.20 12.58 1.61
N ASN A 186 -0.14 13.83 1.35
CA ASN A 186 -1.42 14.21 0.77
C ASN A 186 -1.37 14.07 -0.76
N PHE A 187 -2.29 13.28 -1.33
CA PHE A 187 -2.44 13.12 -2.78
C PHE A 187 -3.62 13.95 -3.28
N LEU A 188 -3.34 15.04 -3.99
CA LEU A 188 -4.35 15.99 -4.44
C LEU A 188 -4.64 15.80 -5.93
N PHE A 189 -5.70 15.06 -6.25
CA PHE A 189 -6.25 14.98 -7.60
C PHE A 189 -7.25 16.12 -7.88
N PRO A 190 -7.47 16.50 -9.15
CA PRO A 190 -8.53 17.44 -9.52
C PRO A 190 -9.90 16.94 -9.06
N ALA A 191 -10.74 17.84 -8.53
CA ALA A 191 -12.05 17.46 -7.97
C ALA A 191 -12.94 16.73 -8.99
N ASN A 192 -12.95 17.19 -10.24
CA ASN A 192 -13.69 16.53 -11.32
C ASN A 192 -13.21 15.10 -11.60
N ILE A 193 -11.93 14.79 -11.39
CA ILE A 193 -11.37 13.44 -11.52
C ILE A 193 -11.78 12.58 -10.32
N ILE A 194 -11.77 13.14 -9.11
CA ILE A 194 -12.25 12.45 -7.90
C ILE A 194 -13.73 12.07 -8.07
N ASP A 195 -14.57 13.02 -8.45
CA ASP A 195 -16.03 12.85 -8.49
C ASP A 195 -16.49 11.96 -9.65
N ASN A 196 -15.84 12.07 -10.82
CA ASN A 196 -16.29 11.36 -12.02
C ASN A 196 -15.57 10.03 -12.27
N LEU A 197 -14.41 9.81 -11.65
CA LEU A 197 -13.62 8.60 -11.84
C LEU A 197 -13.29 7.92 -10.51
N ILE A 198 -12.42 8.50 -9.69
CA ILE A 198 -11.79 7.79 -8.55
C ILE A 198 -12.82 7.32 -7.51
N SER A 199 -13.81 8.15 -7.16
CA SER A 199 -14.88 7.79 -6.21
C SER A 199 -15.80 6.66 -6.69
N LYS A 200 -15.86 6.45 -8.01
CA LYS A 200 -16.67 5.41 -8.66
C LYS A 200 -15.86 4.15 -8.97
N LEU A 201 -14.54 4.17 -8.80
CA LEU A 201 -13.71 3.00 -9.03
C LEU A 201 -13.86 2.01 -7.87
N LEU A 202 -14.07 0.75 -8.22
CA LEU A 202 -14.20 -0.38 -7.32
C LEU A 202 -13.04 -1.35 -7.56
N VAL A 203 -12.42 -1.81 -6.47
CA VAL A 203 -11.41 -2.88 -6.47
C VAL A 203 -12.05 -4.12 -5.86
N PRO A 204 -12.44 -5.13 -6.67
CA PRO A 204 -12.97 -6.38 -6.15
C PRO A 204 -11.91 -7.15 -5.35
N MET A 205 -12.32 -7.73 -4.22
CA MET A 205 -11.46 -8.55 -3.37
C MET A 205 -11.57 -10.01 -3.79
N LEU A 206 -10.61 -10.49 -4.59
CA LEU A 206 -10.70 -11.76 -5.32
C LEU A 206 -10.18 -12.97 -4.51
N THR A 207 -10.05 -12.84 -3.19
CA THR A 207 -9.61 -13.91 -2.29
C THR A 207 -10.62 -14.14 -1.18
N LYS A 208 -10.44 -15.22 -0.40
CA LYS A 208 -11.20 -15.53 0.81
C LYS A 208 -10.31 -15.61 2.06
N LYS A 209 -9.21 -14.86 2.12
CA LYS A 209 -8.30 -14.89 3.26
C LYS A 209 -9.00 -14.44 4.54
N GLY A 210 -8.75 -15.12 5.65
CA GLY A 210 -9.10 -14.62 6.98
C GLY A 210 -8.10 -13.56 7.46
N LYS A 211 -8.22 -13.14 8.72
CA LYS A 211 -7.29 -12.15 9.31
C LYS A 211 -5.91 -12.76 9.58
N GLY A 212 -5.81 -14.08 9.72
CA GLY A 212 -4.59 -14.73 10.18
C GLY A 212 -4.24 -14.33 11.62
N GLU A 213 -3.09 -14.80 12.09
CA GLU A 213 -2.59 -14.45 13.42
C GLU A 213 -2.33 -12.95 13.55
N ASP A 214 -2.89 -12.34 14.60
CA ASP A 214 -2.70 -10.92 14.93
C ASP A 214 -2.52 -10.80 16.44
N ASP A 215 -1.41 -10.21 16.88
CA ASP A 215 -1.07 -10.04 18.29
C ASP A 215 -2.15 -9.24 19.07
N ASN A 216 -2.95 -8.41 18.39
CA ASN A 216 -4.08 -7.73 19.02
C ASN A 216 -5.18 -8.70 19.47
N ASN A 217 -5.24 -9.90 18.90
CA ASN A 217 -6.13 -10.97 19.31
C ASN A 217 -5.50 -11.91 20.35
N GLN A 218 -4.24 -11.66 20.75
CA GLN A 218 -3.56 -12.45 21.77
C GLN A 218 -3.99 -12.02 23.17
N PHE A 219 -4.29 -12.98 24.04
CA PHE A 219 -4.27 -12.72 25.47
C PHE A 219 -3.98 -13.95 26.31
N GLY A 220 -3.28 -13.71 27.43
CA GLY A 220 -3.15 -14.68 28.51
C GLY A 220 -4.40 -14.68 29.38
N ILE A 221 -4.90 -15.87 29.73
CA ILE A 221 -5.86 -16.03 30.83
C ILE A 221 -5.19 -16.78 31.97
N SER A 222 -5.23 -16.17 33.16
CA SER A 222 -4.94 -16.84 34.42
C SER A 222 -6.18 -17.61 34.86
N TYR A 223 -6.04 -18.93 34.93
CA TYR A 223 -7.08 -19.82 35.41
C TYR A 223 -6.73 -20.36 36.77
N GLU A 224 -7.70 -20.37 37.67
CA GLU A 224 -7.63 -21.08 38.95
C GLU A 224 -8.23 -22.49 38.79
N TYR A 225 -7.63 -23.49 39.44
CA TYR A 225 -8.20 -24.83 39.45
C TYR A 225 -9.41 -24.91 40.40
N ASP A 226 -10.45 -25.67 40.02
CA ASP A 226 -11.51 -26.12 40.93
C ASP A 226 -11.49 -27.66 41.01
N ASN A 227 -11.26 -28.20 42.20
CA ASN A 227 -11.15 -29.65 42.39
C ASN A 227 -12.55 -30.29 42.49
N GLY A 228 -12.81 -31.32 41.67
CA GLY A 228 -14.06 -32.10 41.65
C GLY A 228 -14.69 -32.24 40.26
N THR A 229 -15.54 -33.26 40.10
CA THR A 229 -16.44 -33.40 38.96
C THR A 229 -17.65 -32.47 39.17
N ARG A 230 -17.99 -31.69 38.14
CA ARG A 230 -19.11 -30.75 38.22
C ARG A 230 -20.44 -31.51 38.31
N PRO A 231 -21.41 -31.06 39.12
CA PRO A 231 -22.71 -31.73 39.28
C PRO A 231 -23.47 -31.95 37.96
N ASN A 232 -23.26 -31.09 36.95
CA ASN A 232 -23.98 -31.10 35.68
C ASN A 232 -23.09 -31.37 34.44
N HIS A 233 -21.80 -31.68 34.60
CA HIS A 233 -20.86 -31.90 33.50
C HIS A 233 -19.98 -33.12 33.77
N ASN A 234 -20.61 -34.29 33.98
CA ASN A 234 -19.89 -35.51 34.33
C ASN A 234 -19.39 -36.24 33.07
N TYR A 235 -18.46 -35.59 32.35
CA TYR A 235 -17.92 -36.04 31.06
C TYR A 235 -16.56 -36.74 31.14
N GLY A 236 -16.13 -37.15 32.33
CA GLY A 236 -14.80 -37.73 32.53
C GLY A 236 -13.66 -36.72 32.66
N TYR A 237 -13.96 -35.41 32.59
CA TYR A 237 -12.99 -34.33 32.82
C TYR A 237 -12.99 -33.89 34.28
N VAL A 238 -11.81 -33.76 34.85
CA VAL A 238 -11.59 -33.33 36.23
C VAL A 238 -10.71 -32.08 36.18
N LEU A 239 -10.97 -31.11 37.05
CA LEU A 239 -10.25 -29.82 37.15
C LEU A 239 -10.63 -28.80 36.05
N SER A 240 -11.63 -27.95 36.32
CA SER A 240 -11.99 -26.85 35.41
C SER A 240 -11.17 -25.60 35.66
N ALA A 241 -10.82 -24.91 34.58
CA ALA A 241 -10.11 -23.64 34.60
C ALA A 241 -11.08 -22.47 34.84
N LEU A 242 -10.88 -21.68 35.91
CA LEU A 242 -11.73 -20.51 36.23
C LEU A 242 -10.96 -19.18 36.14
N ALA A 243 -11.38 -18.28 35.26
CA ALA A 243 -10.80 -16.97 35.05
C ALA A 243 -11.45 -15.89 35.93
N SER A 244 -10.65 -15.13 36.67
CA SER A 244 -11.14 -14.08 37.56
C SER A 244 -11.42 -12.73 36.87
N THR A 245 -11.14 -12.63 35.56
CA THR A 245 -11.25 -11.37 34.80
C THR A 245 -12.13 -11.55 33.58
N TYR A 246 -13.09 -10.63 33.39
CA TYR A 246 -13.83 -10.53 32.14
C TYR A 246 -12.91 -10.07 31.02
N LYS A 247 -12.89 -10.80 29.90
CA LYS A 247 -12.16 -10.42 28.69
C LYS A 247 -13.01 -10.62 27.46
N LYS A 248 -12.88 -9.70 26.51
CA LYS A 248 -13.51 -9.74 25.20
C LYS A 248 -12.58 -9.18 24.14
N THR A 249 -12.40 -9.92 23.06
CA THR A 249 -11.77 -9.49 21.81
C THR A 249 -12.79 -9.57 20.67
N ASP A 250 -12.36 -9.35 19.43
CA ASP A 250 -13.24 -9.54 18.26
C ASP A 250 -13.58 -11.01 17.99
N TYR A 251 -12.83 -11.96 18.58
CA TYR A 251 -12.98 -13.40 18.35
C TYR A 251 -13.47 -14.16 19.58
N LEU A 252 -13.13 -13.70 20.79
CA LEU A 252 -13.26 -14.46 22.03
C LEU A 252 -13.91 -13.63 23.13
N GLU A 253 -14.78 -14.23 23.93
CA GLU A 253 -15.39 -13.61 25.12
C GLU A 253 -15.45 -14.60 26.29
N THR A 254 -14.97 -14.22 27.46
CA THR A 254 -15.12 -15.04 28.67
C THR A 254 -16.58 -15.07 29.10
N VAL A 255 -17.13 -16.26 29.32
CA VAL A 255 -18.55 -16.49 29.66
C VAL A 255 -18.72 -17.54 30.77
N GLY A 256 -19.95 -17.70 31.24
CA GLY A 256 -20.31 -18.71 32.25
C GLY A 256 -19.80 -18.34 33.63
N LEU A 257 -20.65 -17.76 34.47
CA LEU A 257 -20.28 -17.40 35.83
C LEU A 257 -20.49 -18.57 36.79
N TYR A 258 -19.41 -19.03 37.38
CA TYR A 258 -19.41 -20.05 38.42
C TYR A 258 -18.47 -19.64 39.55
N LYS A 259 -18.99 -19.64 40.80
CA LYS A 259 -18.27 -19.12 41.98
C LYS A 259 -17.68 -17.71 41.77
N ASN A 260 -18.41 -16.82 41.08
CA ASN A 260 -17.99 -15.47 40.68
C ASN A 260 -16.76 -15.41 39.74
N LYS A 261 -16.50 -16.48 38.98
CA LYS A 261 -15.43 -16.57 37.98
C LYS A 261 -15.98 -17.04 36.63
N TYR A 262 -15.29 -16.69 35.56
CA TYR A 262 -15.63 -17.11 34.20
C TYR A 262 -15.02 -18.47 33.90
N GLU A 263 -15.81 -19.38 33.36
CA GLU A 263 -15.39 -20.78 33.17
C GLU A 263 -15.24 -21.19 31.71
N GLY A 264 -15.88 -20.46 30.80
CA GLY A 264 -15.91 -20.77 29.38
C GLY A 264 -15.35 -19.64 28.54
N MET A 265 -14.89 -20.00 27.34
CA MET A 265 -14.51 -19.07 26.31
C MET A 265 -15.47 -19.19 25.14
N LYS A 266 -16.30 -18.16 24.93
CA LYS A 266 -17.23 -18.09 23.82
C LYS A 266 -16.53 -17.60 22.55
N ILE A 267 -16.77 -18.29 21.47
CA ILE A 267 -16.32 -17.94 20.13
C ILE A 267 -17.32 -16.95 19.52
N LEU A 268 -16.82 -15.82 19.01
CA LEU A 268 -17.64 -14.73 18.48
C LEU A 268 -17.72 -14.72 16.95
N LYS A 269 -16.78 -15.38 16.28
CA LYS A 269 -16.69 -15.45 14.82
C LYS A 269 -16.62 -16.91 14.38
N ASN A 270 -17.30 -17.24 13.29
CA ASN A 270 -17.19 -18.56 12.70
C ASN A 270 -15.80 -18.77 12.05
N ASN A 271 -15.45 -20.02 11.77
CA ASN A 271 -14.14 -20.44 11.26
C ASN A 271 -12.96 -20.01 12.14
N THR A 272 -13.20 -19.84 13.44
CA THR A 272 -12.14 -19.43 14.36
C THR A 272 -11.26 -20.63 14.68
N LYS A 273 -9.95 -20.48 14.52
CA LYS A 273 -8.94 -21.33 15.15
C LYS A 273 -8.28 -20.54 16.27
N ILE A 274 -7.84 -21.24 17.29
CA ILE A 274 -7.10 -20.63 18.39
C ILE A 274 -5.75 -21.29 18.46
N HIS A 275 -4.69 -20.49 18.34
CA HIS A 275 -3.36 -20.91 18.66
C HIS A 275 -3.18 -20.84 20.18
N ILE A 276 -2.87 -21.99 20.77
CA ILE A 276 -2.77 -22.17 22.22
C ILE A 276 -1.31 -22.39 22.57
N ARG A 277 -0.76 -21.48 23.38
CA ARG A 277 0.65 -21.49 23.79
C ARG A 277 0.80 -21.37 25.29
N GLY A 278 1.73 -22.13 25.86
CA GLY A 278 2.03 -22.02 27.28
C GLY A 278 2.87 -23.16 27.83
N ARG A 279 3.27 -22.96 29.08
CA ARG A 279 3.98 -23.95 29.88
C ARG A 279 3.37 -23.99 31.27
N MET A 280 3.08 -25.18 31.75
CA MET A 280 2.42 -25.41 33.04
C MET A 280 3.03 -26.62 33.75
N PHE A 281 2.98 -26.59 35.08
CA PHE A 281 3.59 -27.61 35.93
C PHE A 281 2.66 -27.92 37.09
N PHE A 282 2.57 -29.21 37.43
CA PHE A 282 1.59 -29.72 38.36
C PHE A 282 2.14 -30.91 39.14
N ASP A 283 1.74 -31.01 40.41
CA ASP A 283 1.89 -32.23 41.19
C ASP A 283 0.56 -32.99 41.20
N PHE A 284 0.58 -34.24 40.78
CA PHE A 284 -0.55 -35.17 40.85
C PHE A 284 -0.30 -36.18 41.99
N THR A 285 -1.33 -36.53 42.77
CA THR A 285 -1.18 -37.44 43.90
C THR A 285 -2.00 -38.71 43.69
N GLY A 286 -1.34 -39.84 43.56
CA GLY A 286 -2.00 -41.12 43.31
C GLY A 286 -1.11 -42.32 43.58
N SER A 287 -1.73 -43.41 44.00
CA SER A 287 -1.08 -44.72 44.18
C SER A 287 -0.66 -45.37 42.85
N THR A 288 -1.20 -44.89 41.73
CA THR A 288 -0.84 -45.30 40.36
C THR A 288 -0.24 -44.13 39.60
N MET A 289 0.57 -44.44 38.58
CA MET A 289 1.11 -43.43 37.66
C MET A 289 -0.05 -42.72 36.92
N PRO A 290 -0.15 -41.38 36.98
CA PRO A 290 -1.17 -40.63 36.25
C PRO A 290 -0.79 -40.54 34.76
N ASN A 291 -1.77 -40.32 33.89
CA ASN A 291 -1.55 -40.07 32.46
C ASN A 291 -2.29 -38.81 32.00
N PRO A 292 -2.02 -37.64 32.62
CA PRO A 292 -2.87 -36.48 32.44
C PRO A 292 -2.71 -35.88 31.05
N ARG A 293 -3.82 -35.41 30.48
CA ARG A 293 -3.84 -34.60 29.25
C ARG A 293 -4.45 -33.24 29.55
N PHE A 294 -3.88 -32.18 29.01
CA PHE A 294 -4.52 -30.87 29.01
C PHE A 294 -5.40 -30.76 27.78
N VAL A 295 -6.68 -30.45 27.97
CA VAL A 295 -7.67 -30.45 26.90
C VAL A 295 -8.45 -29.15 26.87
N ALA A 296 -8.84 -28.73 25.67
CA ALA A 296 -9.96 -27.82 25.48
C ALA A 296 -11.09 -28.60 24.81
N TYR A 297 -12.31 -28.48 25.32
CA TYR A 297 -13.47 -29.16 24.79
C TYR A 297 -14.67 -28.23 24.67
N LYS A 298 -15.58 -28.54 23.76
CA LYS A 298 -16.92 -27.94 23.68
C LYS A 298 -17.99 -28.97 24.02
N VAL A 299 -19.20 -28.52 24.32
CA VAL A 299 -20.34 -29.42 24.58
C VAL A 299 -21.30 -29.36 23.40
N VAL A 300 -21.48 -30.49 22.70
CA VAL A 300 -22.38 -30.65 21.56
C VAL A 300 -23.36 -31.76 21.88
N ASP A 301 -24.67 -31.47 21.80
CA ASP A 301 -25.74 -32.44 22.10
C ASP A 301 -25.60 -33.18 23.43
N GLY A 302 -25.06 -32.47 24.44
CA GLY A 302 -24.83 -33.01 25.77
C GLY A 302 -23.65 -33.97 25.87
N ALA A 303 -22.78 -34.06 24.86
CA ALA A 303 -21.49 -34.77 24.89
C ALA A 303 -20.33 -33.78 24.77
N ALA A 304 -19.19 -34.10 25.39
CA ALA A 304 -17.98 -33.31 25.27
C ALA A 304 -17.18 -33.73 24.02
N GLU A 305 -16.80 -32.74 23.22
CA GLU A 305 -15.97 -32.90 22.02
C GLU A 305 -14.65 -32.16 22.27
N GLU A 306 -13.53 -32.88 22.30
CA GLU A 306 -12.19 -32.29 22.41
C GLU A 306 -11.84 -31.55 21.11
N VAL A 307 -11.55 -30.25 21.25
CA VAL A 307 -11.13 -29.39 20.14
C VAL A 307 -9.62 -29.11 20.18
N PHE A 308 -8.97 -29.48 21.28
CA PHE A 308 -7.53 -29.41 21.50
C PHE A 308 -7.16 -30.40 22.61
N SER A 309 -6.04 -31.11 22.46
CA SER A 309 -5.51 -32.00 23.48
C SER A 309 -4.00 -32.09 23.37
N VAL A 310 -3.31 -32.00 24.51
CA VAL A 310 -1.86 -32.21 24.59
C VAL A 310 -1.51 -33.12 25.76
N SER A 311 -0.56 -34.02 25.51
CA SER A 311 0.04 -34.87 26.54
C SER A 311 1.13 -34.11 27.30
N TYR A 312 1.49 -34.60 28.48
CA TYR A 312 2.64 -34.08 29.22
C TYR A 312 3.95 -34.31 28.45
N ILE A 313 4.93 -33.44 28.68
CA ILE A 313 6.29 -33.55 28.12
C ILE A 313 7.27 -34.22 29.08
N ASP A 314 6.99 -34.16 30.39
CA ASP A 314 7.80 -34.78 31.43
C ASP A 314 6.93 -35.23 32.60
N LEU A 315 7.30 -36.36 33.19
CA LEU A 315 6.61 -36.98 34.32
C LEU A 315 7.63 -37.62 35.26
N GLU A 316 7.70 -37.12 36.48
CA GLU A 316 8.70 -37.50 37.48
C GLU A 316 8.02 -37.92 38.79
N ASN A 317 8.38 -39.10 39.32
CA ASN A 317 7.91 -39.52 40.65
C ASN A 317 8.70 -38.79 41.75
N LYS A 318 8.02 -37.99 42.56
CA LYS A 318 8.61 -37.22 43.69
C LYS A 318 8.59 -37.97 45.02
N GLY A 319 8.11 -39.22 45.05
CA GLY A 319 7.92 -40.01 46.26
C GLY A 319 6.56 -39.74 46.94
N SER A 320 6.20 -40.57 47.93
CA SER A 320 4.96 -40.42 48.71
C SER A 320 3.69 -40.27 47.85
N GLN A 321 3.59 -41.06 46.77
CA GLN A 321 2.46 -41.03 45.81
C GLN A 321 2.33 -39.72 45.02
N THR A 322 3.37 -38.87 44.97
CA THR A 322 3.34 -37.59 44.23
C THR A 322 4.10 -37.69 42.92
N TRP A 323 3.52 -37.15 41.86
CA TRP A 323 4.03 -37.15 40.50
C TRP A 323 4.07 -35.73 39.97
N PHE A 324 5.27 -35.21 39.72
CA PHE A 324 5.47 -33.94 39.05
C PHE A 324 5.23 -34.15 37.54
N VAL A 325 4.43 -33.29 36.94
CA VAL A 325 4.08 -33.34 35.52
C VAL A 325 4.26 -31.96 34.93
N SER A 326 4.90 -31.89 33.77
CA SER A 326 5.02 -30.64 33.02
C SER A 326 4.40 -30.76 31.64
N PHE A 327 3.78 -29.68 31.19
CA PHE A 327 3.24 -29.53 29.86
C PHE A 327 3.88 -28.33 29.19
N GLU A 328 4.19 -28.46 27.92
CA GLU A 328 4.57 -27.39 27.01
C GLU A 328 3.78 -27.61 25.73
N TYR A 329 3.09 -26.57 25.29
CA TYR A 329 2.21 -26.67 24.14
C TYR A 329 2.29 -25.41 23.28
N ASP A 330 2.25 -25.65 21.98
CA ASP A 330 2.34 -24.69 20.89
C ASP A 330 1.59 -25.29 19.70
N ASP A 331 0.26 -25.33 19.80
CA ASP A 331 -0.60 -26.03 18.84
C ASP A 331 -1.98 -25.37 18.72
N TYR A 332 -2.79 -25.81 17.76
CA TYR A 332 -4.02 -25.15 17.35
C TYR A 332 -5.25 -25.98 17.73
N THR A 333 -6.36 -25.29 17.97
CA THR A 333 -7.66 -25.96 18.02
C THR A 333 -8.07 -26.46 16.64
N THR A 334 -9.01 -27.39 16.61
CA THR A 334 -9.90 -27.58 15.45
C THR A 334 -10.67 -26.28 15.14
N VAL A 335 -11.31 -26.21 13.98
CA VAL A 335 -12.11 -25.05 13.56
C VAL A 335 -13.37 -24.94 14.42
N LEU A 336 -13.62 -23.75 14.96
CA LEU A 336 -14.73 -23.44 15.86
C LEU A 336 -15.74 -22.50 15.21
N SER A 337 -17.01 -22.64 15.61
CA SER A 337 -18.13 -21.83 15.11
C SER A 337 -18.47 -20.70 16.10
N ALA A 338 -18.99 -19.59 15.60
CA ALA A 338 -19.55 -18.53 16.43
C ALA A 338 -20.67 -19.11 17.31
N GLY A 339 -20.62 -18.79 18.59
CA GLY A 339 -21.53 -19.33 19.59
C GLY A 339 -20.99 -20.55 20.33
N ASP A 340 -20.00 -21.27 19.78
CA ASP A 340 -19.32 -22.34 20.52
C ASP A 340 -18.74 -21.78 21.82
N VAL A 341 -18.82 -22.58 22.90
CA VAL A 341 -18.15 -22.27 24.16
C VAL A 341 -17.17 -23.40 24.44
N ILE A 342 -15.89 -23.06 24.51
CA ILE A 342 -14.83 -24.01 24.87
C ILE A 342 -14.47 -23.88 26.35
N TYR A 343 -14.12 -25.00 26.96
CA TYR A 343 -13.73 -25.12 28.35
C TYR A 343 -12.36 -25.79 28.42
N PHE A 344 -11.51 -25.28 29.30
CA PHE A 344 -10.19 -25.86 29.56
C PHE A 344 -10.25 -26.76 30.78
N SER A 345 -9.73 -27.97 30.65
CA SER A 345 -9.71 -28.96 31.73
C SER A 345 -8.55 -29.93 31.58
N PHE A 346 -8.38 -30.80 32.58
CA PHE A 346 -7.52 -31.97 32.45
C PHE A 346 -8.36 -33.25 32.30
N ALA A 347 -7.84 -34.18 31.52
CA ALA A 347 -8.34 -35.55 31.40
C ALA A 347 -7.35 -36.52 32.04
N ASP A 348 -7.82 -37.71 32.42
CA ASP A 348 -6.96 -38.84 32.77
C ASP A 348 -6.01 -38.60 33.97
N THR A 349 -6.42 -37.71 34.89
CA THR A 349 -5.57 -37.17 35.97
C THR A 349 -5.43 -38.04 37.21
N GLY A 350 -6.40 -38.91 37.49
CA GLY A 350 -6.55 -39.51 38.83
C GLY A 350 -6.88 -38.45 39.89
N PHE A 351 -6.25 -38.53 41.08
CA PHE A 351 -6.38 -37.56 42.17
C PHE A 351 -5.27 -36.49 42.09
N PHE A 352 -5.63 -35.22 42.29
CA PHE A 352 -4.75 -34.07 42.03
C PHE A 352 -4.66 -33.16 43.26
N THR A 353 -3.43 -32.75 43.62
CA THR A 353 -3.18 -31.78 44.68
C THR A 353 -1.97 -30.92 44.36
N ASN A 354 -2.14 -29.59 44.35
CA ASN A 354 -1.03 -28.67 44.16
C ASN A 354 -0.40 -28.27 45.50
N ASN A 355 0.84 -28.73 45.73
CA ASN A 355 1.57 -28.48 46.99
C ASN A 355 2.44 -27.21 46.98
N TRP A 356 2.52 -26.46 45.87
CA TRP A 356 3.44 -25.31 45.70
C TRP A 356 2.79 -23.94 45.95
N GLY A 357 1.52 -23.91 46.37
CA GLY A 357 0.83 -22.67 46.76
C GLY A 357 0.40 -21.74 45.61
N ILE A 358 0.78 -22.02 44.36
CA ILE A 358 0.31 -21.28 43.17
C ILE A 358 -0.86 -22.05 42.56
N THR A 359 -2.10 -21.64 42.84
CA THR A 359 -3.31 -22.31 42.34
C THR A 359 -3.68 -21.95 40.90
N THR A 360 -2.80 -21.23 40.19
CA THR A 360 -3.12 -20.59 38.90
C THR A 360 -2.16 -20.98 37.79
N PHE A 361 -2.67 -21.23 36.59
CA PHE A 361 -1.87 -21.37 35.37
C PHE A 361 -2.30 -20.34 34.32
N VAL A 362 -1.39 -20.01 33.39
CA VAL A 362 -1.68 -19.06 32.30
C VAL A 362 -1.72 -19.80 30.97
N VAL A 363 -2.78 -19.58 30.21
CA VAL A 363 -2.89 -20.04 28.82
C VAL A 363 -2.85 -18.83 27.90
N GLY A 364 -1.89 -18.80 26.98
CA GLY A 364 -1.88 -17.85 25.87
C GLY A 364 -2.84 -18.33 24.78
N LEU A 365 -3.80 -17.48 24.43
CA LEU A 365 -4.75 -17.72 23.36
C LEU A 365 -4.56 -16.65 22.30
N LEU A 366 -4.45 -17.06 21.04
CA LEU A 366 -4.45 -16.17 19.90
C LEU A 366 -5.45 -16.70 18.88
N ALA A 367 -6.61 -16.03 18.80
CA ALA A 367 -7.68 -16.44 17.91
C ALA A 367 -7.60 -15.74 16.54
N PHE A 368 -7.87 -16.49 15.49
CA PHE A 368 -7.84 -16.00 14.12
C PHE A 368 -8.73 -16.81 13.19
N THR A 369 -8.95 -16.29 11.98
CA THR A 369 -9.53 -17.03 10.85
C THR A 369 -8.48 -17.22 9.78
N GLU A 370 -8.38 -18.43 9.22
CA GLU A 370 -7.52 -18.72 8.05
C GLU A 370 -8.24 -18.37 6.75
N GLU A 371 -9.53 -18.70 6.67
CA GLU A 371 -10.37 -18.47 5.52
C GLU A 371 -11.72 -17.87 5.95
N THR A 372 -12.21 -16.94 5.13
CA THR A 372 -13.55 -16.38 5.25
C THR A 372 -14.55 -17.31 4.57
N SER A 373 -15.67 -17.57 5.23
CA SER A 373 -16.79 -18.32 4.65
C SER A 373 -18.12 -17.62 4.90
N VAL A 374 -19.11 -18.00 4.10
CA VAL A 374 -20.51 -17.69 4.36
C VAL A 374 -21.21 -18.98 4.79
N PHE A 375 -22.06 -18.93 5.80
CA PHE A 375 -22.52 -20.14 6.49
C PHE A 375 -23.89 -20.63 5.99
N GLU A 376 -24.15 -21.92 6.22
CA GLU A 376 -25.21 -22.73 5.61
C GLU A 376 -26.64 -22.38 6.04
N ASP A 377 -26.84 -21.50 7.03
CA ASP A 377 -28.19 -21.16 7.49
C ASP A 377 -28.91 -20.17 6.54
N GLY A 378 -28.21 -19.61 5.54
CA GLY A 378 -28.77 -18.62 4.63
C GLY A 378 -29.17 -17.30 5.31
N VAL A 379 -28.79 -17.12 6.58
CA VAL A 379 -29.15 -15.98 7.44
C VAL A 379 -27.90 -15.31 8.05
N SER A 380 -26.78 -16.03 8.20
CA SER A 380 -25.52 -15.50 8.77
C SER A 380 -24.50 -15.08 7.71
N ASP A 381 -24.70 -13.84 7.29
CA ASP A 381 -23.69 -12.82 7.02
C ASP A 381 -22.25 -13.13 7.56
N GLY A 382 -21.27 -13.26 6.64
CA GLY A 382 -19.91 -13.73 6.94
C GLY A 382 -18.93 -12.60 7.30
N TYR A 383 -18.04 -12.81 8.27
CA TYR A 383 -16.99 -11.85 8.62
C TYR A 383 -15.89 -11.82 7.55
N PHE A 384 -15.72 -10.71 6.81
CA PHE A 384 -14.74 -10.60 5.71
C PHE A 384 -13.73 -9.46 5.96
N PRO A 385 -12.47 -9.80 6.31
CA PRO A 385 -11.41 -8.80 6.52
C PRO A 385 -11.04 -8.08 5.22
N ILE A 386 -10.87 -6.77 5.27
CA ILE A 386 -10.56 -5.96 4.09
C ILE A 386 -9.08 -6.08 3.72
N ILE A 387 -8.16 -5.76 4.65
CA ILE A 387 -6.73 -5.63 4.36
C ILE A 387 -6.15 -6.95 3.82
N SER A 388 -6.48 -8.08 4.45
CA SER A 388 -6.02 -9.40 4.02
C SER A 388 -6.44 -9.77 2.59
N ASN A 389 -7.56 -9.23 2.12
CA ASN A 389 -8.19 -9.57 0.83
C ASN A 389 -8.03 -8.51 -0.26
N LEU A 390 -7.34 -7.40 0.03
CA LEU A 390 -6.87 -6.51 -1.03
C LEU A 390 -5.96 -7.27 -2.00
N PRO A 391 -5.78 -6.76 -3.24
CA PRO A 391 -4.85 -7.37 -4.16
C PRO A 391 -3.40 -7.03 -3.79
N SER A 392 -2.49 -7.98 -4.01
CA SER A 392 -1.05 -7.82 -3.79
C SER A 392 -0.36 -6.91 -4.82
N VAL A 393 -0.91 -5.70 -5.01
CA VAL A 393 -0.39 -4.64 -5.88
C VAL A 393 0.41 -3.67 -5.04
N LYS A 394 1.58 -3.22 -5.51
CA LYS A 394 2.38 -2.21 -4.81
C LYS A 394 1.58 -0.91 -4.66
N GLN A 395 1.65 -0.27 -3.49
CA GLN A 395 0.92 0.97 -3.23
C GLN A 395 1.29 2.06 -4.24
N ILE A 396 2.57 2.16 -4.58
CA ILE A 396 3.04 3.09 -5.60
C ILE A 396 2.40 2.79 -6.96
N ASP A 397 2.35 1.52 -7.39
CA ASP A 397 1.80 1.14 -8.69
C ASP A 397 0.28 1.35 -8.77
N PHE A 398 -0.43 1.23 -7.64
CA PHE A 398 -1.83 1.63 -7.55
C PHE A 398 -2.00 3.15 -7.77
N LEU A 399 -1.16 3.99 -7.15
CA LEU A 399 -1.17 5.44 -7.40
C LEU A 399 -0.87 5.77 -8.87
N LYS A 400 0.10 5.07 -9.48
CA LYS A 400 0.40 5.23 -10.93
C LYS A 400 -0.79 4.84 -11.78
N ALA A 401 -1.49 3.78 -11.42
CA ALA A 401 -2.67 3.33 -12.14
C ALA A 401 -3.76 4.41 -12.11
N LEU A 402 -4.06 4.97 -10.94
CA LEU A 402 -5.04 6.06 -10.81
C LEU A 402 -4.65 7.27 -11.67
N ALA A 403 -3.39 7.71 -11.56
CA ALA A 403 -2.87 8.85 -12.31
C ALA A 403 -2.89 8.65 -13.84
N SER A 404 -2.55 7.43 -14.29
CA SER A 404 -2.58 7.07 -15.71
C SER A 404 -4.02 6.97 -16.22
N MET A 405 -4.93 6.35 -15.46
CA MET A 405 -6.34 6.33 -15.85
C MET A 405 -6.94 7.72 -15.89
N SER A 406 -6.49 8.66 -15.04
CA SER A 406 -6.96 10.04 -15.00
C SER A 406 -6.26 11.02 -15.96
N GLY A 407 -5.20 10.61 -16.65
CA GLY A 407 -4.43 11.51 -17.53
C GLY A 407 -3.74 12.66 -16.79
N THR A 408 -3.26 12.38 -15.57
CA THR A 408 -2.65 13.38 -14.70
C THR A 408 -1.23 13.02 -14.32
N PHE A 409 -0.42 14.05 -14.09
CA PHE A 409 1.00 13.95 -13.78
C PHE A 409 1.28 14.51 -12.38
N ALA A 410 2.15 13.82 -11.63
CA ALA A 410 2.49 14.21 -10.26
C ALA A 410 3.46 15.40 -10.23
N VAL A 411 3.15 16.41 -9.42
CA VAL A 411 3.96 17.60 -9.16
C VAL A 411 3.99 17.86 -7.66
N VAL A 412 5.17 18.08 -7.07
CA VAL A 412 5.27 18.51 -5.67
C VAL A 412 4.65 19.89 -5.53
N LYS A 413 3.70 20.00 -4.61
CA LYS A 413 3.12 21.28 -4.21
C LYS A 413 3.85 21.85 -3.01
N ASP A 414 4.13 21.02 -2.01
CA ASP A 414 4.80 21.40 -0.76
C ASP A 414 5.47 20.19 -0.08
N LYS A 415 5.93 20.36 1.17
CA LYS A 415 6.71 19.35 1.92
C LYS A 415 5.96 18.04 2.20
N ALA A 416 4.63 18.00 2.05
CA ALA A 416 3.84 16.81 2.33
C ALA A 416 2.75 16.55 1.27
N THR A 417 2.71 17.34 0.19
CA THR A 417 1.61 17.26 -0.78
C THR A 417 2.11 17.07 -2.20
N ILE A 418 1.57 16.04 -2.84
CA ILE A 418 1.73 15.77 -4.27
C ILE A 418 0.42 16.10 -4.96
N GLN A 419 0.48 17.05 -5.89
CA GLN A 419 -0.65 17.44 -6.72
C GLN A 419 -0.57 16.71 -8.07
N PHE A 420 -1.71 16.18 -8.51
CA PHE A 420 -1.85 15.56 -9.83
C PHE A 420 -2.49 16.57 -10.78
N VAL A 421 -1.83 16.82 -11.91
CA VAL A 421 -2.14 17.92 -12.83
C VAL A 421 -2.35 17.34 -14.23
N SER A 422 -3.41 17.76 -14.90
CA SER A 422 -3.66 17.36 -16.30
C SER A 422 -3.02 18.34 -17.28
N MET A 423 -2.82 17.91 -18.53
CA MET A 423 -2.35 18.83 -19.58
C MET A 423 -3.38 19.95 -19.88
N ASP A 424 -4.67 19.66 -19.71
CA ASP A 424 -5.73 20.67 -19.82
C ASP A 424 -5.56 21.79 -18.79
N GLU A 425 -5.18 21.43 -17.55
CA GLU A 425 -4.90 22.42 -16.50
C GLU A 425 -3.71 23.32 -16.89
N VAL A 426 -2.62 22.73 -17.39
CA VAL A 426 -1.44 23.48 -17.86
C VAL A 426 -1.80 24.46 -18.98
N ILE A 427 -2.61 24.02 -19.96
CA ILE A 427 -3.07 24.89 -21.05
C ILE A 427 -3.99 25.99 -20.53
N SER A 428 -4.89 25.69 -19.58
CA SER A 428 -5.77 26.70 -18.98
C SER A 428 -5.00 27.80 -18.24
N ASN A 429 -3.81 27.47 -17.71
CA ASN A 429 -2.91 28.41 -17.04
C ASN A 429 -2.18 29.37 -18.00
N LYS A 430 -2.38 29.30 -19.33
CA LYS A 430 -1.87 30.31 -20.27
C LYS A 430 -2.25 31.75 -19.88
N SER A 431 -3.41 31.94 -19.26
CA SER A 431 -3.87 33.24 -18.74
C SER A 431 -2.98 33.81 -17.62
N LYS A 432 -2.25 32.94 -16.91
CA LYS A 432 -1.29 33.25 -15.85
C LYS A 432 0.16 33.13 -16.33
N ALA A 433 0.38 32.94 -17.63
CA ALA A 433 1.69 32.62 -18.16
C ALA A 433 2.73 33.68 -17.83
N LEU A 434 3.93 33.24 -17.48
CA LEU A 434 5.04 34.13 -17.21
C LEU A 434 5.58 34.69 -18.52
N ASN A 435 5.58 36.00 -18.67
CA ASN A 435 6.15 36.64 -19.86
C ASN A 435 7.68 36.71 -19.73
N TRP A 436 8.38 35.83 -20.43
CA TRP A 436 9.84 35.75 -20.44
C TRP A 436 10.47 36.44 -21.64
N THR A 437 9.70 37.15 -22.45
CA THR A 437 10.19 37.84 -23.67
C THR A 437 11.43 38.69 -23.40
N ARG A 438 11.44 39.51 -22.34
CA ARG A 438 12.59 40.36 -22.01
C ARG A 438 13.71 39.65 -21.22
N LYS A 439 13.48 38.39 -20.84
CA LYS A 439 14.44 37.56 -20.11
C LYS A 439 15.27 36.67 -21.03
N VAL A 440 14.88 36.53 -22.31
CA VAL A 440 15.65 35.78 -23.31
C VAL A 440 16.98 36.49 -23.61
N ILE A 441 18.08 35.76 -23.49
CA ILE A 441 19.41 36.24 -23.83
C ILE A 441 19.73 35.73 -25.24
N ALA A 442 19.29 36.48 -26.24
CA ALA A 442 19.59 36.19 -27.63
C ALA A 442 21.06 36.49 -27.91
N SER A 443 21.91 35.46 -27.87
CA SER A 443 23.32 35.57 -28.27
C SER A 443 23.55 35.33 -29.77
N TYR A 444 22.47 35.29 -30.57
CA TYR A 444 22.49 34.84 -31.96
C TYR A 444 21.94 35.93 -32.90
N PRO A 445 22.51 36.13 -34.10
CA PRO A 445 22.07 37.18 -35.03
C PRO A 445 20.66 36.98 -35.58
N GLU A 446 20.19 35.74 -35.61
CA GLU A 446 18.87 35.35 -36.12
C GLU A 446 17.87 35.24 -34.97
N ASN A 447 16.62 35.68 -35.18
CA ASN A 447 15.54 35.50 -34.21
C ASN A 447 15.03 34.04 -34.20
N LYS A 448 15.91 33.11 -33.87
CA LYS A 448 15.67 31.66 -33.80
C LYS A 448 16.07 31.12 -32.43
N PRO A 449 15.48 30.00 -31.99
CA PRO A 449 15.90 29.38 -30.75
C PRO A 449 17.32 28.84 -30.84
N LYS A 450 18.03 28.77 -29.70
CA LYS A 450 19.38 28.18 -29.65
C LYS A 450 19.42 26.76 -30.23
N THR A 451 18.43 25.94 -29.88
CA THR A 451 18.20 24.63 -30.53
C THR A 451 16.72 24.41 -30.73
N ILE A 452 16.35 23.73 -31.80
CA ILE A 452 15.00 23.22 -32.05
C ILE A 452 15.06 21.71 -32.30
N SER A 453 14.13 20.96 -31.72
CA SER A 453 13.94 19.52 -31.93
C SER A 453 12.46 19.24 -32.19
N PHE A 454 12.20 18.18 -32.96
CA PHE A 454 10.85 17.73 -33.32
C PHE A 454 10.49 16.37 -32.71
N SER A 455 11.37 15.82 -31.86
CA SER A 455 11.18 14.55 -31.18
C SER A 455 11.25 14.72 -29.66
N LEU A 456 10.33 14.06 -28.96
CA LEU A 456 10.34 13.94 -27.49
C LEU A 456 11.14 12.69 -27.10
N ASP A 457 12.13 12.86 -26.22
CA ASP A 457 12.97 11.77 -25.75
C ASP A 457 12.12 10.65 -25.14
N GLY A 458 12.34 9.42 -25.60
CA GLY A 458 11.65 8.24 -25.11
C GLY A 458 10.22 8.07 -25.59
N PHE A 459 9.81 8.69 -26.70
CA PHE A 459 8.58 8.40 -27.44
C PHE A 459 8.83 7.44 -28.62
N ALA A 460 7.79 6.68 -28.97
CA ALA A 460 7.70 5.90 -30.21
C ALA A 460 6.55 6.45 -31.06
N GLN A 461 6.40 5.98 -32.30
CA GLN A 461 5.24 6.29 -33.14
C GLN A 461 3.95 5.83 -32.45
N LYS A 462 3.91 4.57 -31.97
CA LYS A 462 2.82 4.04 -31.14
C LYS A 462 3.28 3.85 -29.70
N ASN A 463 2.76 4.68 -28.81
CA ASN A 463 3.01 4.59 -27.37
C ASN A 463 1.87 3.80 -26.73
N MET A 464 2.08 2.50 -26.48
CA MET A 464 1.05 1.58 -26.03
C MET A 464 0.70 1.79 -24.55
N TYR A 465 -0.59 1.73 -24.27
CA TYR A 465 -1.20 1.74 -22.95
C TYR A 465 -1.93 0.43 -22.77
N LYS A 466 -1.48 -0.37 -21.81
CA LYS A 466 -1.89 -1.76 -21.66
C LYS A 466 -2.50 -2.04 -20.28
N TRP A 467 -3.41 -2.99 -20.25
CA TRP A 467 -3.84 -3.64 -19.01
C TRP A 467 -2.89 -4.78 -18.67
N LYS A 468 -2.91 -5.26 -17.42
CA LYS A 468 -2.21 -6.52 -17.08
C LYS A 468 -2.83 -7.67 -17.88
N GLU A 469 -1.98 -8.54 -18.41
CA GLU A 469 -2.43 -9.76 -19.10
C GLU A 469 -3.10 -10.73 -18.14
N ASP A 470 -4.18 -11.36 -18.58
CA ASP A 470 -4.91 -12.40 -17.87
C ASP A 470 -5.66 -13.27 -18.88
N ASP A 471 -5.49 -14.59 -18.80
CA ASP A 471 -6.02 -15.55 -19.78
C ASP A 471 -7.56 -15.56 -19.89
N SER A 472 -8.26 -15.02 -18.89
CA SER A 472 -9.72 -14.89 -18.93
C SER A 472 -10.23 -13.72 -19.75
N VAL A 473 -9.34 -12.83 -20.21
CA VAL A 473 -9.67 -11.63 -20.99
C VAL A 473 -9.31 -11.88 -22.46
N SER A 474 -10.30 -11.85 -23.34
CA SER A 474 -10.12 -12.08 -24.78
C SER A 474 -10.36 -10.83 -25.63
N GLY A 475 -11.00 -9.81 -25.05
CA GLY A 475 -11.27 -8.52 -25.66
C GLY A 475 -10.03 -7.63 -25.71
N SER A 476 -10.05 -6.69 -26.67
CA SER A 476 -9.00 -5.67 -26.80
C SER A 476 -9.38 -4.42 -26.01
N TYR A 477 -8.72 -4.23 -24.87
CA TYR A 477 -8.93 -3.09 -23.98
C TYR A 477 -7.74 -2.12 -23.94
N ASP A 478 -6.68 -2.46 -24.67
CA ASP A 478 -5.48 -1.65 -24.83
C ASP A 478 -5.71 -0.46 -25.75
N GLY A 479 -4.82 0.52 -25.68
CA GLY A 479 -4.87 1.72 -26.48
C GLY A 479 -3.48 2.26 -26.75
N TYR A 480 -3.40 3.36 -27.50
CA TYR A 480 -2.12 4.00 -27.76
C TYR A 480 -2.27 5.49 -27.99
N ILE A 481 -1.18 6.21 -27.73
CA ILE A 481 -1.01 7.60 -28.15
C ILE A 481 -0.04 7.60 -29.34
N TYR A 482 -0.46 8.28 -30.41
CA TYR A 482 0.29 8.34 -31.67
C TYR A 482 1.13 9.61 -31.77
N VAL A 483 2.35 9.45 -32.26
CA VAL A 483 3.28 10.54 -32.59
C VAL A 483 3.55 10.48 -34.10
N ASP A 484 3.34 11.58 -34.80
CA ASP A 484 3.54 11.68 -36.26
C ASP A 484 5.05 11.89 -36.56
N ASP A 485 5.87 10.86 -36.31
CA ASP A 485 7.32 10.89 -36.58
C ASP A 485 7.83 9.54 -37.10
N GLU A 486 8.05 9.43 -38.41
CA GLU A 486 8.51 8.19 -39.04
C GLU A 486 9.99 7.84 -38.71
N THR A 487 10.72 8.73 -38.04
CA THR A 487 12.17 8.59 -37.78
C THR A 487 12.50 7.96 -36.42
N ILE A 488 11.48 7.73 -35.57
CA ILE A 488 11.61 7.11 -34.25
C ILE A 488 11.08 5.67 -34.22
N GLU A 489 11.30 4.97 -33.10
CA GLU A 489 10.83 3.60 -32.86
C GLU A 489 9.34 3.43 -33.20
N VAL A 490 8.97 2.33 -33.85
CA VAL A 490 7.60 2.09 -34.35
C VAL A 490 6.58 1.94 -33.23
N SER A 491 6.93 1.24 -32.15
CA SER A 491 6.01 0.97 -31.06
C SER A 491 6.77 0.66 -29.79
N LYS A 492 6.25 1.11 -28.65
CA LYS A 492 6.76 0.71 -27.33
C LYS A 492 5.65 0.68 -26.29
N ASP A 493 5.85 -0.11 -25.25
CA ASP A 493 4.98 -0.12 -24.09
C ASP A 493 5.32 1.08 -23.19
N SER A 494 4.34 1.97 -23.04
CA SER A 494 4.50 3.22 -22.28
C SER A 494 3.87 3.13 -20.91
N VAL A 495 2.74 2.45 -20.79
CA VAL A 495 2.06 2.16 -19.52
C VAL A 495 1.55 0.73 -19.57
N THR A 496 1.77 -0.02 -18.48
CA THR A 496 1.11 -1.29 -18.22
C THR A 496 0.57 -1.25 -16.80
N LEU A 497 -0.76 -1.34 -16.64
CA LEU A 497 -1.38 -1.29 -15.33
C LEU A 497 -1.12 -2.59 -14.55
N PRO A 498 -1.05 -2.54 -13.20
CA PRO A 498 -0.90 -3.73 -12.36
C PRO A 498 -2.22 -4.52 -12.19
N LEU A 499 -3.30 -4.04 -12.83
CA LEU A 499 -4.63 -4.62 -12.81
C LEU A 499 -4.99 -5.02 -14.24
N ALA A 500 -5.69 -6.14 -14.39
CA ALA A 500 -6.14 -6.63 -15.67
C ALA A 500 -7.49 -6.00 -16.05
N ALA A 501 -7.77 -5.97 -17.35
CA ALA A 501 -9.07 -5.60 -17.87
C ALA A 501 -10.14 -6.64 -17.47
N THR A 502 -11.41 -6.33 -17.71
CA THR A 502 -12.52 -7.23 -17.38
C THR A 502 -13.52 -7.31 -18.52
N GLU A 503 -13.91 -8.53 -18.88
CA GLU A 503 -14.95 -8.76 -19.88
C GLU A 503 -16.32 -8.28 -19.43
N MET A 504 -17.18 -7.98 -20.40
CA MET A 504 -18.58 -7.69 -20.15
C MET A 504 -19.45 -8.86 -20.61
N ARG A 505 -20.32 -9.37 -19.72
CA ARG A 505 -21.34 -10.37 -20.05
C ARG A 505 -22.68 -9.95 -19.49
N VAL A 506 -23.71 -9.90 -20.34
CA VAL A 506 -25.08 -9.56 -19.96
C VAL A 506 -25.13 -8.28 -19.09
N ASP A 507 -24.48 -7.21 -19.59
CA ASP A 507 -24.40 -5.88 -18.96
C ASP A 507 -23.74 -5.80 -17.58
N LYS A 508 -22.94 -6.80 -17.20
CA LYS A 508 -22.15 -6.86 -15.97
C LYS A 508 -20.69 -7.19 -16.26
N ALA A 509 -19.80 -6.71 -15.40
CA ALA A 509 -18.41 -7.17 -15.39
C ALA A 509 -18.37 -8.68 -15.12
N TYR A 510 -17.58 -9.42 -15.90
CA TYR A 510 -17.39 -10.85 -15.79
C TYR A 510 -15.98 -11.19 -15.33
N ILE A 511 -15.87 -11.77 -14.14
CA ILE A 511 -14.63 -12.26 -13.55
C ILE A 511 -14.85 -13.75 -13.28
N PRO A 512 -14.22 -14.70 -13.99
CA PRO A 512 -14.43 -16.13 -13.75
C PRO A 512 -13.69 -16.59 -12.49
N LEU A 513 -14.14 -16.10 -11.33
CA LEU A 513 -13.48 -16.39 -10.06
C LEU A 513 -13.78 -17.81 -9.57
N TYR A 514 -14.94 -18.36 -9.91
CA TYR A 514 -15.34 -19.70 -9.50
C TYR A 514 -15.28 -20.71 -10.64
N GLU A 515 -14.60 -21.83 -10.38
CA GLU A 515 -14.42 -22.95 -11.29
C GLU A 515 -15.24 -24.15 -10.81
N TYR A 516 -15.78 -24.93 -11.77
CA TYR A 516 -16.63 -26.08 -11.49
C TYR A 516 -16.10 -27.29 -12.26
N GLY A 517 -15.86 -28.39 -11.55
CA GLY A 517 -15.62 -29.69 -12.16
C GLY A 517 -16.92 -30.39 -12.57
N ASP A 518 -16.78 -31.57 -13.18
CA ASP A 518 -17.91 -32.40 -13.56
C ASP A 518 -18.66 -32.88 -12.31
N ASN A 519 -19.91 -32.42 -12.16
CA ASN A 519 -20.83 -32.67 -11.04
C ASN A 519 -20.58 -31.85 -9.75
N ASP A 520 -19.72 -30.83 -9.76
CA ASP A 520 -19.57 -29.95 -8.61
C ASP A 520 -20.82 -29.05 -8.43
N GLU A 521 -21.49 -29.16 -7.29
CA GLU A 521 -22.62 -28.29 -6.91
C GLU A 521 -22.16 -26.91 -6.39
N VAL A 522 -20.90 -26.82 -5.92
CA VAL A 522 -20.29 -25.63 -5.33
C VAL A 522 -18.95 -25.37 -6.01
N GLY A 523 -18.79 -24.17 -6.56
CA GLY A 523 -17.58 -23.77 -7.25
C GLY A 523 -16.38 -23.64 -6.32
N LYS A 524 -15.21 -24.00 -6.80
CA LYS A 524 -13.93 -23.77 -6.09
C LYS A 524 -13.38 -22.41 -6.50
N LEU A 525 -12.71 -21.74 -5.56
CA LEU A 525 -12.07 -20.45 -5.82
C LEU A 525 -10.90 -20.66 -6.79
N GLY A 526 -11.02 -20.11 -7.98
CA GLY A 526 -9.96 -20.07 -8.99
C GLY A 526 -8.98 -18.92 -8.76
N LYS A 527 -8.07 -18.73 -9.71
CA LYS A 527 -7.07 -17.66 -9.67
C LYS A 527 -7.23 -16.73 -10.87
N VAL A 528 -7.41 -15.44 -10.59
CA VAL A 528 -7.49 -14.37 -11.58
C VAL A 528 -6.62 -13.20 -11.12
N GLU A 529 -6.12 -12.41 -12.07
CA GLU A 529 -5.35 -11.21 -11.77
C GLU A 529 -6.23 -10.12 -11.10
N PRO A 530 -5.65 -9.17 -10.36
CA PRO A 530 -6.39 -8.06 -9.77
C PRO A 530 -7.20 -7.27 -10.81
N ARG A 531 -8.42 -6.84 -10.43
CA ARG A 531 -9.33 -6.08 -11.31
C ARG A 531 -9.63 -4.70 -10.74
N ILE A 532 -10.03 -3.78 -11.61
CA ILE A 532 -10.65 -2.52 -11.24
C ILE A 532 -11.88 -2.28 -12.12
N LEU A 533 -12.98 -1.85 -11.51
CA LEU A 533 -14.28 -1.69 -12.14
C LEU A 533 -14.84 -0.29 -11.86
N LEU A 534 -15.87 0.11 -12.62
CA LEU A 534 -16.68 1.30 -12.34
C LEU A 534 -18.01 0.90 -11.72
N GLU A 535 -18.41 1.65 -10.71
CA GLU A 535 -19.75 1.59 -10.12
C GLU A 535 -20.76 2.33 -11.02
N MET A 536 -21.86 1.67 -11.34
CA MET A 536 -22.99 2.24 -12.05
C MET A 536 -24.28 2.06 -11.28
N ASN A 537 -25.22 2.98 -11.49
CA ASN A 537 -26.56 2.86 -10.95
C ASN A 537 -27.35 1.78 -11.70
N ASN A 538 -27.95 0.86 -10.96
CA ASN A 538 -28.89 -0.12 -11.45
C ASN A 538 -30.14 -0.10 -10.56
N ASN A 539 -31.11 0.75 -10.91
CA ASN A 539 -32.36 0.92 -10.15
C ASN A 539 -32.13 1.22 -8.64
N GLY A 540 -31.15 2.10 -8.34
CA GLY A 540 -30.76 2.47 -6.98
C GLY A 540 -29.75 1.52 -6.33
N LYS A 541 -29.39 0.41 -6.97
CA LYS A 541 -28.38 -0.55 -6.49
C LYS A 541 -27.06 -0.42 -7.25
N SER A 542 -25.97 -0.80 -6.59
CA SER A 542 -24.62 -0.81 -7.16
C SER A 542 -24.46 -1.94 -8.17
N LYS A 543 -24.01 -1.61 -9.38
CA LYS A 543 -23.60 -2.58 -10.41
C LYS A 543 -22.19 -2.28 -10.88
N ALA A 544 -21.34 -3.29 -10.95
CA ALA A 544 -19.97 -3.11 -11.42
C ALA A 544 -19.88 -3.34 -12.93
N THR A 545 -19.14 -2.46 -13.61
CA THR A 545 -18.88 -2.53 -15.05
C THR A 545 -17.42 -2.31 -15.35
N PHE A 546 -16.96 -2.77 -16.51
CA PHE A 546 -15.70 -2.33 -17.10
C PHE A 546 -15.91 -1.31 -18.24
N ASN A 547 -17.16 -1.08 -18.65
CA ASN A 547 -17.47 -0.09 -19.68
C ASN A 547 -17.00 1.30 -19.26
N GLY A 548 -16.24 1.96 -20.13
CA GLY A 548 -15.64 3.26 -19.86
C GLY A 548 -14.26 3.23 -19.21
N LEU A 549 -13.71 2.04 -18.95
CA LEU A 549 -12.33 1.85 -18.50
C LEU A 549 -11.37 1.39 -19.60
N GLY A 550 -11.85 0.87 -20.74
CA GLY A 550 -10.96 0.57 -21.87
C GLY A 550 -10.09 1.77 -22.26
N TRP A 551 -8.83 1.53 -22.63
CA TRP A 551 -7.86 2.61 -22.87
C TRP A 551 -8.29 3.56 -23.98
N SER A 552 -9.00 3.08 -25.00
CA SER A 552 -9.62 3.95 -26.01
C SER A 552 -10.49 5.05 -25.36
N THR A 553 -11.37 4.67 -24.43
CA THR A 553 -12.25 5.61 -23.72
C THR A 553 -11.48 6.50 -22.75
N LEU A 554 -10.53 5.96 -22.00
CA LEU A 554 -9.72 6.74 -21.07
C LEU A 554 -8.88 7.78 -21.79
N LEU A 555 -8.22 7.40 -22.89
CA LEU A 555 -7.40 8.31 -23.69
C LEU A 555 -8.25 9.39 -24.38
N ASP A 556 -9.45 9.06 -24.85
CA ASP A 556 -10.36 10.03 -25.44
C ASP A 556 -10.96 10.99 -24.42
N ARG A 557 -11.16 10.56 -23.18
CA ARG A 557 -11.73 11.40 -22.12
C ARG A 557 -10.68 12.26 -21.42
N ASN A 558 -9.53 11.69 -21.09
CA ASN A 558 -8.59 12.27 -20.12
C ASN A 558 -7.27 12.75 -20.73
N TYR A 559 -6.98 12.44 -21.99
CA TYR A 559 -5.71 12.77 -22.65
C TYR A 559 -5.86 13.68 -23.87
N GLN A 560 -6.99 14.36 -24.08
CA GLN A 560 -7.25 15.10 -25.32
C GLN A 560 -6.16 16.14 -25.64
N SER A 561 -5.88 17.06 -24.73
CA SER A 561 -4.84 18.06 -24.95
C SER A 561 -3.44 17.46 -24.95
N TYR A 562 -3.20 16.45 -24.13
CA TYR A 562 -1.91 15.76 -24.11
C TYR A 562 -1.61 15.11 -25.46
N LYS A 563 -2.57 14.37 -26.04
CA LYS A 563 -2.47 13.76 -27.37
C LYS A 563 -2.12 14.80 -28.43
N LYS A 564 -2.76 15.97 -28.42
CA LYS A 564 -2.46 17.04 -29.39
C LYS A 564 -1.03 17.54 -29.29
N VAL A 565 -0.57 17.85 -28.07
CA VAL A 565 0.76 18.40 -27.83
C VAL A 565 1.89 17.42 -28.19
N VAL A 566 1.72 16.12 -27.88
CA VAL A 566 2.76 15.12 -28.18
C VAL A 566 2.71 14.58 -29.60
N ARG A 567 1.63 14.81 -30.35
CA ARG A 567 1.46 14.29 -31.70
C ARG A 567 2.48 14.87 -32.68
N ASN A 568 2.72 16.18 -32.60
CA ASN A 568 3.68 16.92 -33.42
C ASN A 568 4.51 17.85 -32.50
N PRO A 569 5.40 17.29 -31.67
CA PRO A 569 6.04 18.07 -30.63
C PRO A 569 7.07 19.03 -31.23
N VAL A 570 7.06 20.28 -30.78
CA VAL A 570 8.11 21.25 -31.08
C VAL A 570 8.80 21.64 -29.78
N ILE A 571 10.06 21.28 -29.67
CA ILE A 571 10.87 21.54 -28.48
C ILE A 571 11.94 22.56 -28.82
N ILE A 572 12.09 23.56 -27.96
CA ILE A 572 13.19 24.51 -28.07
C ILE A 572 14.05 24.47 -26.82
N THR A 573 15.32 24.81 -26.98
CA THR A 573 16.19 25.17 -25.86
C THR A 573 16.54 26.64 -26.01
N GLU A 574 16.46 27.41 -24.92
CA GLU A 574 16.82 28.82 -24.93
C GLU A 574 17.57 29.24 -23.66
N ARG A 575 18.37 30.31 -23.78
CA ARG A 575 19.04 30.94 -22.62
C ARG A 575 18.17 32.04 -22.05
N ILE A 576 17.79 31.90 -20.78
CA ILE A 576 16.84 32.79 -20.10
C ILE A 576 17.46 33.27 -18.79
N SER A 577 17.44 34.58 -18.55
CA SER A 577 17.81 35.16 -17.28
C SER A 577 16.69 34.93 -16.27
N ILE A 578 16.91 34.05 -15.30
CA ILE A 578 15.95 33.71 -14.24
C ILE A 578 16.62 34.07 -12.93
N SER A 579 15.95 34.91 -12.13
CA SER A 579 16.45 35.29 -10.81
C SER A 579 16.34 34.11 -9.83
N ASP A 580 17.15 34.12 -8.78
CA ASP A 580 17.12 33.07 -7.75
C ASP A 580 15.77 32.99 -7.02
N ILE A 581 15.04 34.11 -6.90
CA ILE A 581 13.67 34.14 -6.37
C ILE A 581 12.68 33.48 -7.33
N ASP A 582 12.74 33.82 -8.63
CA ASP A 582 11.90 33.19 -9.66
C ASP A 582 12.19 31.68 -9.77
N LEU A 583 13.45 31.28 -9.57
CA LEU A 583 13.87 29.88 -9.63
C LEU A 583 13.33 29.08 -8.44
N LYS A 584 13.31 29.68 -7.25
CA LYS A 584 12.73 29.09 -6.04
C LYS A 584 11.22 28.92 -6.16
N GLU A 585 10.55 29.89 -6.79
CA GLU A 585 9.09 29.93 -6.97
C GLU A 585 8.63 29.30 -8.29
N LEU A 586 9.52 28.61 -8.99
CA LEU A 586 9.25 28.05 -10.31
C LEU A 586 8.11 27.02 -10.27
N ASP A 587 6.96 27.38 -10.81
CA ASP A 587 5.81 26.49 -10.98
C ASP A 587 5.76 25.90 -12.38
N VAL A 588 6.11 24.61 -12.51
CA VAL A 588 6.09 23.89 -13.80
C VAL A 588 4.70 23.80 -14.43
N LYS A 589 3.62 24.03 -13.67
CA LYS A 589 2.23 24.03 -14.15
C LYS A 589 1.84 25.32 -14.85
N VAL A 590 2.66 26.37 -14.74
CA VAL A 590 2.40 27.68 -15.36
C VAL A 590 3.24 27.79 -16.64
N PRO A 591 2.61 27.92 -17.82
CA PRO A 591 3.32 28.11 -19.07
C PRO A 591 4.14 29.40 -19.09
N VAL A 592 5.10 29.45 -20.00
CA VAL A 592 5.91 30.64 -20.27
C VAL A 592 5.60 31.17 -21.66
N TYR A 593 5.53 32.49 -21.80
CA TYR A 593 5.33 33.16 -23.08
C TYR A 593 6.64 33.77 -23.58
N LEU A 594 7.01 33.43 -24.82
CA LEU A 594 8.16 34.00 -25.51
C LEU A 594 7.69 34.80 -26.73
N GLY A 595 7.72 36.13 -26.61
CA GLY A 595 7.30 37.05 -27.66
C GLY A 595 8.17 37.00 -28.92
N GLN A 596 9.41 36.51 -28.83
CA GLN A 596 10.29 36.24 -29.97
C GLN A 596 9.64 35.32 -31.00
N TYR A 597 8.85 34.36 -30.51
CA TYR A 597 8.21 33.32 -31.31
C TYR A 597 6.69 33.44 -31.34
N GLY A 598 6.12 34.31 -30.49
CA GLY A 598 4.67 34.50 -30.38
C GLY A 598 3.93 33.27 -29.85
N ARG A 599 4.57 32.45 -29.02
CA ARG A 599 4.04 31.15 -28.57
C ARG A 599 4.17 30.98 -27.05
N TYR A 600 3.33 30.09 -26.53
CA TYR A 600 3.38 29.60 -25.15
C TYR A 600 4.11 28.27 -25.11
N TYR A 601 4.83 28.04 -24.01
CA TYR A 601 5.60 26.83 -23.81
C TYR A 601 5.39 26.27 -22.41
N ALA A 602 5.33 24.95 -22.30
CA ALA A 602 5.47 24.25 -21.03
C ALA A 602 6.96 24.01 -20.73
N LEU A 603 7.31 24.06 -19.45
CA LEU A 603 8.66 23.77 -18.98
C LEU A 603 8.90 22.26 -19.01
N ILE A 604 9.95 21.81 -19.70
CA ILE A 604 10.47 20.43 -19.61
C ILE A 604 11.58 20.37 -18.57
N SER A 605 12.57 21.26 -18.68
CA SER A 605 13.66 21.35 -17.69
C SER A 605 14.31 22.73 -17.67
N VAL A 606 14.85 23.10 -16.51
CA VAL A 606 15.65 24.32 -16.33
C VAL A 606 16.99 23.94 -15.73
N LYS A 607 18.05 24.12 -16.50
CA LYS A 607 19.43 24.01 -16.04
C LYS A 607 19.91 25.39 -15.59
N SER A 608 20.11 25.55 -14.28
CA SER A 608 20.57 26.80 -13.67
C SER A 608 22.04 26.72 -13.29
N GLU A 609 22.85 27.57 -13.92
CA GLU A 609 24.27 27.76 -13.60
C GLU A 609 24.43 28.92 -12.58
N ASP A 610 25.67 29.14 -12.11
CA ASP A 610 26.03 30.17 -11.13
C ASP A 610 26.01 31.61 -11.67
N THR A 611 25.71 31.79 -12.96
CA THR A 611 25.71 33.08 -13.66
C THR A 611 24.36 33.83 -13.63
N GLY A 612 23.30 33.21 -13.12
CA GLY A 612 21.91 33.71 -13.24
C GLY A 612 21.30 33.52 -14.63
N VAL A 613 22.05 32.90 -15.56
CA VAL A 613 21.55 32.47 -16.86
C VAL A 613 21.20 30.99 -16.79
N CYS A 614 19.96 30.68 -17.15
CA CYS A 614 19.45 29.32 -17.18
C CYS A 614 19.27 28.84 -18.62
N GLU A 615 19.59 27.59 -18.88
CA GLU A 615 19.25 26.91 -20.12
C GLU A 615 17.92 26.17 -19.92
N CYS A 616 16.89 26.60 -20.63
CA CYS A 616 15.52 26.10 -20.48
C CYS A 616 15.14 25.26 -21.69
N LYS A 617 14.77 23.98 -21.47
CA LYS A 617 14.14 23.11 -22.47
C LYS A 617 12.62 23.27 -22.35
N LEU A 618 11.98 23.64 -23.44
CA LEU A 618 10.60 24.12 -23.48
C LEU A 618 9.81 23.36 -24.55
N LEU A 619 8.61 22.87 -24.22
CA LEU A 619 7.69 22.24 -25.16
C LEU A 619 6.66 23.25 -25.63
N GLN A 620 6.53 23.44 -26.93
CA GLN A 620 5.52 24.34 -27.48
C GLN A 620 4.12 23.83 -27.16
N LEU A 621 3.28 24.71 -26.63
CA LEU A 621 1.86 24.46 -26.48
C LEU A 621 1.14 24.91 -27.75
N GLU A 622 0.13 24.15 -28.19
CA GLU A 622 -0.77 24.62 -29.24
C GLU A 622 -1.40 25.96 -28.83
N VAL A 623 -1.73 26.82 -29.81
CA VAL A 623 -2.34 28.14 -29.55
C VAL A 623 -3.78 27.98 -29.12
#